data_AF-A0A536MFN5-F1
#
_entry.id   AF-A0A536MFN5-F1
#
_cell.length_a   1.000
_cell.length_b   1.000
_cell.length_c   1.000
_cell.angle_alpha   90.00
_cell.angle_beta   90.00
_cell.angle_gamma   90.00
#
_symmetry.space_group_name_H-M   'P 1'
#
loop_
_entity.id
_entity.type
_entity.pdbx_description
1 polymer ?
#
loop_
_entity_poly.entity_id
_entity_poly.type
_entity_poly.pdbx_seq_one_letter_code
_entity_poly.pdbx_strand_id
1 'polypeptide(L)'
;YDLAGFIVGLVEPGSKRDAVKAGDALIGLPSNGLHTNGFSLVRKVFEDVPLSHFFPELGKPLGEVLLEPHRSYLDDLALVQWKSAAHITGGGVLG
;
A
#
# COMPACT_ATOMS: atom_id res chain seq x y z
N TYR A 1 -20.92 5.77 -2.10
CA TYR A 1 -20.54 6.87 -1.20
C TYR A 1 -19.21 7.40 -1.66
N ASP A 2 -18.88 8.64 -1.30
CA ASP A 2 -17.52 9.16 -1.40
C ASP A 2 -16.98 9.32 0.02
N LEU A 3 -15.75 8.88 0.26
CA LEU A 3 -15.11 8.92 1.57
C LEU A 3 -13.72 9.51 1.41
N ALA A 4 -13.57 10.73 1.92
CA ALA A 4 -12.29 11.41 2.04
C ALA A 4 -11.97 11.62 3.52
N GLY A 5 -10.68 11.64 3.83
CA GLY A 5 -10.17 11.89 5.18
C GLY A 5 -8.95 12.81 5.12
N PHE A 6 -8.59 13.35 6.27
CA PHE A 6 -7.42 14.21 6.43
C PHE A 6 -6.66 13.82 7.68
N ILE A 7 -5.32 13.85 7.60
CA ILE A 7 -4.41 13.55 8.69
C ILE A 7 -3.44 14.72 8.89
N VAL A 8 -3.25 15.11 10.15
CA VAL A 8 -2.23 16.10 10.56
C VAL A 8 -1.09 15.35 11.24
N GLY A 9 0.13 15.68 10.85
CA GLY A 9 1.35 15.19 11.50
C GLY A 9 2.32 16.33 11.77
N LEU A 10 3.27 16.09 12.67
CA LEU A 10 4.36 17.01 13.00
C LEU A 10 5.70 16.30 12.74
N VAL A 11 6.67 17.04 12.22
CA VAL A 11 8.06 16.61 12.12
C VAL A 11 8.91 17.62 12.86
N GLU A 12 9.73 17.16 13.82
CA GLU A 12 10.56 18.07 14.61
C GLU A 12 11.61 18.78 13.72
N PRO A 13 11.83 20.08 13.92
CA PRO A 13 12.92 20.80 13.26
C PRO A 13 14.26 20.10 13.50
N GLY A 14 15.02 19.86 12.43
CA GLY A 14 16.31 19.15 12.50
C GLY A 14 16.23 17.64 12.32
N SER A 15 15.04 17.04 12.20
CA SER A 15 14.85 15.61 11.87
C SER A 15 15.19 15.24 10.42
N LYS A 16 16.20 15.89 9.84
CA LYS A 16 16.59 15.71 8.44
C LYS A 16 17.28 14.36 8.30
N ARG A 17 16.81 13.55 7.35
CA ARG A 17 17.44 12.27 6.98
C ARG A 17 18.54 12.49 5.95
N ASP A 18 19.48 11.56 5.88
CA ASP A 18 20.57 11.57 4.90
C ASP A 18 20.03 11.53 3.47
N ALA A 19 20.77 12.14 2.54
CA ALA A 19 20.46 12.05 1.12
C ALA A 19 20.63 10.62 0.61
N VAL A 20 19.73 10.21 -0.28
CA VAL A 20 19.84 8.96 -1.05
C VAL A 20 21.03 9.09 -2.01
N LYS A 21 21.86 8.05 -2.08
CA LYS A 21 23.03 7.99 -2.96
C LYS A 21 23.16 6.62 -3.63
N ALA A 22 23.93 6.56 -4.72
CA ALA A 22 24.26 5.30 -5.37
C ALA A 22 24.90 4.33 -4.36
N GLY A 23 24.45 3.07 -4.38
CA GLY A 23 24.85 2.04 -3.42
C GLY A 23 23.95 1.92 -2.19
N ASP A 24 22.99 2.83 -1.99
CA ASP A 24 21.94 2.62 -0.99
C ASP A 24 21.01 1.47 -1.38
N ALA A 25 20.54 0.71 -0.38
CA ALA A 25 19.63 -0.40 -0.59
C ALA A 25 18.18 0.07 -0.73
N LEU A 26 17.42 -0.59 -1.63
CA LEU A 26 15.97 -0.50 -1.69
C LEU A 26 15.36 -1.66 -0.90
N ILE A 27 14.53 -1.33 0.08
CA ILE A 27 13.83 -2.31 0.92
C ILE A 27 12.34 -2.15 0.68
N GLY A 28 11.69 -3.21 0.20
CA GLY A 28 10.24 -3.27 0.04
C GLY A 28 9.59 -3.83 1.30
N LEU A 29 8.58 -3.12 1.82
CA LEU A 29 7.67 -3.68 2.82
C LEU A 29 6.50 -4.36 2.10
N PRO A 30 6.10 -5.58 2.51
CA PRO A 30 5.05 -6.31 1.81
C PRO A 30 3.68 -5.64 2.03
N SER A 31 2.96 -5.40 0.93
CA SER A 31 1.54 -5.09 0.97
C SER A 31 0.73 -6.31 1.41
N ASN A 32 -0.49 -6.06 1.87
CA ASN A 32 -1.47 -7.11 2.15
C ASN A 32 -2.51 -7.27 1.01
N GLY A 33 -2.31 -6.61 -0.12
CA GLY A 33 -3.18 -6.70 -1.27
C GLY A 33 -3.04 -5.50 -2.20
N LEU A 34 -4.15 -5.09 -2.80
CA LEU A 34 -4.26 -3.96 -3.73
C LEU A 34 -4.26 -2.59 -3.02
N HIS A 35 -4.37 -2.58 -1.69
CA HIS A 35 -4.54 -1.37 -0.90
C HIS A 35 -5.78 -0.57 -1.35
N THR A 36 -5.60 0.65 -1.86
CA THR A 36 -6.69 1.57 -2.24
C THR A 36 -6.59 2.05 -3.69
N ASN A 37 -5.74 1.43 -4.52
CA ASN A 37 -5.49 1.86 -5.90
C ASN A 37 -5.73 0.71 -6.89
N GLY A 38 -5.96 1.05 -8.16
CA GLY A 38 -6.17 0.07 -9.23
C GLY A 38 -7.57 -0.57 -9.30
N PHE A 39 -8.49 -0.19 -8.41
CA PHE A 39 -9.83 -0.80 -8.33
C PHE A 39 -10.67 -0.62 -9.60
N SER A 40 -10.44 0.42 -10.40
CA SER A 40 -11.09 0.57 -11.70
C SER A 40 -10.78 -0.60 -12.64
N LEU A 41 -9.52 -1.04 -12.69
CA LEU A 41 -9.10 -2.18 -13.48
C LEU A 41 -9.59 -3.49 -12.87
N VAL A 42 -9.43 -3.65 -11.56
CA VAL A 42 -9.81 -4.88 -10.83
C VAL A 42 -11.30 -5.18 -11.01
N ARG A 43 -12.17 -4.17 -10.86
CA ARG A 43 -13.61 -4.34 -11.11
C ARG A 43 -13.93 -4.79 -12.53
N LYS A 44 -13.15 -4.33 -13.52
CA LYS A 44 -13.33 -4.72 -14.92
C LYS A 44 -12.86 -6.15 -15.17
N VAL A 45 -11.71 -6.54 -14.58
CA VAL A 45 -11.16 -7.89 -14.73
C VAL A 45 -12.08 -8.95 -14.10
N PHE A 46 -12.74 -8.61 -12.99
CA PHE A 46 -13.61 -9.52 -12.24
C PHE A 46 -15.11 -9.20 -12.38
N GLU A 47 -15.52 -8.51 -13.45
CA GLU A 47 -16.90 -8.00 -13.58
C GLU A 47 -17.96 -9.10 -13.54
N ASP A 48 -17.65 -10.28 -14.07
CA ASP A 48 -18.55 -11.45 -14.12
C ASP A 48 -18.26 -12.50 -13.02
N VAL A 49 -17.38 -12.18 -12.06
CA VAL A 49 -17.01 -13.11 -10.99
C VAL A 49 -17.72 -12.73 -9.69
N PRO A 50 -18.53 -13.64 -9.10
CA PRO A 50 -19.16 -13.38 -7.81
C PRO A 50 -18.11 -13.09 -6.73
N LEU A 51 -18.34 -12.10 -5.87
CA LEU A 51 -17.43 -11.78 -4.76
C LEU A 51 -17.29 -12.93 -3.75
N SER A 52 -18.28 -13.82 -3.68
CA SER A 52 -18.24 -15.06 -2.90
C SER A 52 -17.42 -16.18 -3.56
N HIS A 53 -16.98 -16.00 -4.81
CA HIS A 53 -16.18 -17.00 -5.50
C HIS A 53 -14.86 -17.21 -4.76
N PHE A 54 -14.51 -18.48 -4.57
CA PHE A 54 -13.32 -18.91 -3.88
C PHE A 54 -12.30 -19.41 -4.90
N PHE A 55 -11.22 -18.66 -5.07
CA PHE A 55 -10.04 -19.10 -5.81
C PHE A 55 -9.11 -19.86 -4.86
N PRO A 56 -8.80 -21.15 -5.10
CA PRO A 56 -7.95 -21.94 -4.21
C PRO A 56 -6.61 -21.28 -3.86
N GLU A 57 -6.02 -20.57 -4.81
CA GLU A 57 -4.76 -19.84 -4.66
C GLU A 57 -4.84 -18.62 -3.73
N LEU A 58 -6.05 -18.06 -3.51
CA LEU A 58 -6.27 -16.92 -2.65
C LEU A 58 -6.60 -17.32 -1.21
N GLY A 59 -7.08 -18.55 -1.00
CA GLY A 59 -7.38 -19.10 0.33
C GLY A 59 -8.58 -18.46 1.05
N LYS A 60 -9.25 -17.48 0.45
CA LYS A 60 -10.46 -16.80 0.95
C LYS A 60 -11.34 -16.30 -0.22
N PRO A 61 -12.63 -15.98 0.00
CA PRO A 61 -13.49 -15.42 -1.04
C PRO A 61 -12.91 -14.16 -1.67
N LEU A 62 -13.13 -13.97 -2.98
CA LEU A 62 -12.59 -12.84 -3.74
C LEU A 62 -12.88 -11.49 -3.05
N GLY A 63 -14.11 -11.28 -2.59
CA GLY A 63 -14.51 -10.06 -1.90
C GLY A 63 -13.68 -9.78 -0.64
N GLU A 64 -13.31 -10.81 0.13
CA GLU A 64 -12.48 -10.65 1.31
C GLU A 64 -11.02 -10.32 0.96
N VAL A 65 -10.49 -10.87 -0.13
CA VAL A 65 -9.16 -10.48 -0.65
C VAL A 65 -9.16 -9.03 -1.08
N LEU A 66 -10.17 -8.62 -1.86
CA LEU A 66 -10.24 -7.29 -2.43
C LEU A 66 -10.51 -6.21 -1.38
N LEU A 67 -11.17 -6.56 -0.28
CA LEU A 67 -11.50 -5.64 0.81
C LEU A 67 -10.50 -5.66 1.97
N GLU A 68 -9.36 -6.35 1.81
CA GLU A 68 -8.29 -6.31 2.80
C GLU A 68 -7.89 -4.84 3.07
N PRO A 69 -7.98 -4.35 4.32
CA PRO A 69 -7.73 -2.94 4.62
C PRO A 69 -6.32 -2.52 4.24
N HIS A 70 -6.14 -1.30 3.72
CA HIS A 70 -4.82 -0.77 3.40
C HIS A 70 -3.95 -0.79 4.66
N ARG A 71 -2.86 -1.58 4.63
CA ARG A 71 -1.93 -1.70 5.74
C ARG A 71 -1.27 -0.36 6.09
N SER A 72 -1.29 0.00 7.37
CA SER A 72 -0.43 1.05 7.92
C SER A 72 0.97 0.52 8.16
N TYR A 73 2.00 1.30 7.82
CA TYR A 73 3.42 0.96 8.02
C TYR A 73 4.06 1.77 9.15
N LEU A 74 3.26 2.45 9.98
CA LEU A 74 3.78 3.31 11.04
C LEU A 74 4.72 2.54 11.98
N ASP A 75 4.31 1.37 12.43
CA ASP A 75 5.10 0.54 13.35
C ASP A 75 6.36 0.00 12.67
N ASP A 76 6.25 -0.47 11.42
CA ASP A 76 7.40 -0.94 10.63
C ASP A 76 8.46 0.16 10.47
N LEU A 77 8.03 1.39 10.13
CA LEU A 77 8.90 2.54 9.92
C LEU A 77 9.52 3.08 11.22
N ALA A 78 8.93 2.77 12.38
CA ALA A 78 9.48 3.11 13.68
C ALA A 78 10.63 2.16 14.10
N LEU A 79 10.67 0.94 13.56
CA LEU A 79 11.64 -0.10 13.92
C LEU A 79 12.92 -0.10 13.07
N VAL A 80 12.92 0.63 11.94
CA VAL A 80 14.02 0.61 10.99
C VAL A 80 14.63 2.00 10.79
N GLN A 81 15.94 2.04 10.55
CA GLN A 81 16.60 3.26 10.10
C GLN A 81 16.42 3.38 8.58
N TRP A 82 15.87 4.50 8.13
CA TRP A 82 15.61 4.76 6.71
C TRP A 82 16.00 6.18 6.32
N LYS A 83 16.38 6.37 5.05
CA LYS A 83 16.78 7.67 4.49
C LYS A 83 15.61 8.39 3.82
N SER A 84 14.87 7.66 3.00
CA SER A 84 13.68 8.11 2.30
C SER A 84 12.71 6.95 2.18
N ALA A 85 11.43 7.27 1.99
CA ALA A 85 10.36 6.30 1.77
C ALA A 85 9.45 6.80 0.64
N ALA A 86 8.97 5.87 -0.18
CA ALA A 86 7.95 6.12 -1.19
C ALA A 86 6.73 5.27 -0.86
N HIS A 87 5.57 5.90 -0.68
CA HIS A 87 4.32 5.17 -0.51
C HIS A 87 3.77 4.81 -1.88
N ILE A 88 3.86 3.52 -2.23
CA ILE A 88 3.41 3.01 -3.53
C ILE A 88 1.88 3.02 -3.56
N THR A 89 1.31 3.93 -4.35
CA THR A 89 -0.13 4.17 -4.44
C THR A 89 -0.60 4.15 -5.90
N GLY A 90 -1.22 5.23 -6.41
CA GLY A 90 -1.57 5.37 -7.82
C GLY A 90 -0.30 5.45 -8.68
N GLY A 91 -0.29 4.81 -9.85
CA GLY A 91 0.90 4.76 -10.72
C GLY A 91 1.94 3.69 -10.36
N GLY A 92 1.84 3.11 -9.16
CA GLY A 92 2.72 2.04 -8.72
C GLY A 92 4.16 2.51 -8.56
N VAL A 93 5.12 1.63 -8.85
CA VAL A 93 6.56 1.90 -8.65
C VAL A 93 7.11 2.92 -9.66
N LEU A 94 6.51 2.99 -10.86
CA LEU A 94 6.97 3.90 -11.91
C LEU A 94 6.46 5.33 -11.73
N GLY A 95 5.33 5.50 -11.03
CA GLY A 95 4.63 6.79 -10.89
C GLY A 95 3.64 7.05 -12.01
#